data_AF-A0A2D9Y4X0-F1
#
_entry.id   AF-A0A2D9Y4X0-F1
#
_cell.length_a   1.000
_cell.length_b   1.000
_cell.length_c   1.000
_cell.angle_alpha   90.00
_cell.angle_beta   90.00
_cell.angle_gamma   90.00
#
_symmetry.space_group_name_H-M   'P 1'
#
loop_
_entity.id
_entity.type
_entity.pdbx_description
1 polymer ?
#
loop_
_entity_poly.entity_id
_entity_poly.type
_entity_poly.pdbx_seq_one_letter_code
_entity_poly.pdbx_strand_id
1 'polypeptide(L)'
;MKCGTCGSGITADEKFKKLKDGGVNRHIYYRCCKSRDQNCKNPAINETDLILQLKKLIDDLSITSLPMKEKITSEVQRIKKFYSMMLDEKAQIYIKKIDVRDYGKFILQEGSIDEKREFLRCLKSKIILNNKIIKLS
;
A
#
# COMPACT_ATOMS: atom_id res chain seq x y z
N MET A 1 -4.44 -7.65 6.45
CA MET A 1 -5.09 -6.83 7.48
C MET A 1 -6.17 -7.65 8.17
N LYS A 2 -6.37 -7.44 9.47
CA LYS A 2 -7.41 -8.11 10.28
C LYS A 2 -8.36 -7.08 10.88
N CYS A 3 -9.60 -7.47 11.11
CA CYS A 3 -10.58 -6.71 11.85
C CYS A 3 -10.19 -6.69 13.34
N GLY A 4 -10.05 -5.51 13.94
CA GLY A 4 -9.67 -5.39 15.34
C GLY A 4 -10.77 -5.72 16.34
N THR A 5 -12.04 -5.77 15.89
CA THR A 5 -13.16 -6.13 16.77
C THR A 5 -13.41 -7.63 16.83
N CYS A 6 -13.38 -8.33 15.69
CA CYS A 6 -13.72 -9.77 15.62
C CYS A 6 -12.62 -10.66 15.05
N GLY A 7 -11.47 -10.10 14.66
CA GLY A 7 -10.34 -10.87 14.12
C GLY A 7 -10.54 -11.44 12.69
N SER A 8 -11.68 -11.17 12.04
CA SER A 8 -11.92 -11.58 10.65
C SER A 8 -10.95 -10.91 9.67
N GLY A 9 -10.86 -11.44 8.46
CA GLY A 9 -10.14 -10.76 7.37
C GLY A 9 -10.81 -9.43 6.97
N ILE A 10 -10.02 -8.53 6.38
CA ILE A 10 -10.51 -7.33 5.69
C ILE A 10 -10.42 -7.57 4.18
N THR A 11 -11.46 -7.19 3.44
CA THR A 11 -11.51 -7.22 1.97
C THR A 11 -11.80 -5.84 1.41
N ALA A 12 -11.37 -5.60 0.17
CA ALA A 12 -11.75 -4.43 -0.62
C ALA A 12 -13.11 -4.69 -1.31
N ASP A 13 -13.96 -3.68 -1.34
CA ASP A 13 -15.28 -3.65 -1.97
C ASP A 13 -15.33 -2.45 -2.93
N GLU A 14 -15.62 -2.69 -4.20
CA GLU A 14 -15.61 -1.68 -5.24
C GLU A 14 -17.02 -1.21 -5.58
N LYS A 15 -17.22 0.10 -5.57
CA LYS A 15 -18.51 0.74 -5.88
C LYS A 15 -18.34 1.71 -7.03
N PHE A 16 -19.12 1.50 -8.08
CA PHE A 16 -19.16 2.35 -9.26
C PHE A 16 -20.40 3.25 -9.20
N LYS A 17 -20.21 4.56 -9.28
CA LYS A 17 -21.29 5.55 -9.35
C LYS A 17 -21.29 6.20 -10.72
N LYS A 18 -22.41 6.07 -11.44
CA LYS A 18 -22.63 6.76 -12.72
C LYS A 18 -22.83 8.26 -12.47
N LEU A 19 -22.15 9.08 -13.26
CA LEU A 19 -22.26 10.53 -13.25
C LEU A 19 -23.31 10.99 -14.26
N LYS A 20 -23.80 12.23 -14.09
CA LYS A 20 -24.82 12.82 -14.96
C LYS A 20 -24.32 13.06 -16.39
N ASP A 21 -23.01 13.22 -16.57
CA ASP A 21 -22.32 13.41 -17.83
C ASP A 21 -21.97 12.09 -18.57
N GLY A 22 -22.37 10.94 -18.02
CA GLY A 22 -22.07 9.62 -18.57
C GLY A 22 -20.75 9.01 -18.07
N GLY A 23 -19.97 9.72 -17.25
CA GLY A 23 -18.77 9.18 -16.60
C GLY A 23 -19.08 8.18 -15.48
N VAL A 24 -18.05 7.52 -14.95
CA VAL A 24 -18.17 6.58 -13.82
C VAL A 24 -17.10 6.89 -12.76
N ASN A 25 -17.53 7.17 -11.54
CA ASN A 25 -16.65 7.28 -10.38
C ASN A 25 -16.51 5.93 -9.68
N ARG A 26 -15.27 5.45 -9.54
CA ARG A 26 -14.92 4.24 -8.79
C ARG A 26 -14.54 4.61 -7.35
N HIS A 27 -15.15 3.95 -6.38
CA HIS A 27 -14.84 4.09 -4.95
C HIS A 27 -14.51 2.73 -4.36
N ILE A 28 -13.38 2.63 -3.66
CA ILE A 28 -12.93 1.39 -3.01
C ILE A 28 -13.05 1.55 -1.50
N TYR A 29 -13.68 0.56 -0.86
CA TYR A 29 -13.86 0.52 0.59
C TYR A 29 -13.29 -0.78 1.17
N TYR A 30 -12.53 -0.68 2.25
CA TYR A 30 -12.00 -1.83 2.96
C TYR A 30 -12.90 -2.15 4.16
N ARG A 31 -13.48 -3.35 4.17
CA ARG A 31 -14.47 -3.79 5.17
C ARG A 31 -14.14 -5.17 5.74
N CYS A 32 -14.66 -5.42 6.94
CA CYS A 32 -14.62 -6.74 7.57
C CYS A 32 -15.38 -7.78 6.70
N CYS A 33 -14.78 -8.94 6.47
CA CYS A 33 -15.43 -10.07 5.81
C CYS A 33 -16.52 -10.72 6.68
N LYS A 34 -16.53 -10.41 7.99
CA LYS A 34 -17.50 -10.94 8.97
C LYS A 34 -17.50 -12.47 9.09
N SER A 35 -16.39 -13.12 8.73
CA SER A 35 -16.26 -14.58 8.76
C SER A 35 -16.22 -15.18 10.16
N ARG A 36 -15.76 -14.42 11.16
CA ARG A 36 -15.76 -14.82 12.58
C ARG A 36 -16.93 -14.26 13.38
N ASP A 37 -17.50 -13.14 12.94
CA ASP A 37 -18.66 -12.50 13.57
C ASP A 37 -19.51 -11.82 12.49
N GLN A 38 -20.67 -12.41 12.21
CA GLN A 38 -21.64 -11.93 11.22
C GLN A 38 -22.26 -10.58 11.60
N ASN A 39 -22.26 -10.24 12.89
CA ASN A 39 -22.83 -9.00 13.42
C ASN A 39 -21.77 -7.92 13.67
N CYS A 40 -20.53 -8.15 13.22
CA CYS A 40 -19.45 -7.19 13.39
C CYS A 40 -19.81 -5.81 12.84
N LYS A 41 -19.82 -4.82 13.73
CA LYS A 41 -20.17 -3.41 13.45
C LYS A 41 -18.95 -2.54 13.11
N ASN A 42 -17.77 -3.13 12.93
CA ASN A 42 -16.57 -2.39 12.56
C ASN A 42 -16.81 -1.64 11.23
N PRO A 43 -16.70 -0.31 11.21
CA PRO A 43 -16.99 0.48 10.01
C PRO A 43 -15.96 0.22 8.91
N ALA A 44 -16.42 0.32 7.66
CA ALA A 44 -15.55 0.34 6.50
C ALA A 44 -14.76 1.66 6.42
N ILE A 45 -13.54 1.59 5.89
CA ILE A 45 -12.69 2.75 5.58
C ILE A 45 -12.58 2.88 4.05
N ASN A 46 -12.55 4.10 3.52
CA ASN A 46 -12.28 4.30 2.10
C ASN A 46 -10.79 4.00 1.81
N GLU A 47 -10.43 3.79 0.54
CA GLU A 47 -9.04 3.55 0.16
C GLU A 47 -8.14 4.76 0.42
N THR A 48 -8.63 5.98 0.17
CA THR A 48 -7.84 7.21 0.34
C THR A 48 -7.35 7.41 1.78
N ASP A 49 -8.25 7.28 2.76
CA ASP A 49 -7.93 7.42 4.18
C ASP A 49 -7.06 6.25 4.64
N LEU A 50 -7.31 5.05 4.11
CA LEU A 50 -6.48 3.88 4.40
C LEU A 50 -5.03 4.10 3.95
N ILE A 51 -4.83 4.54 2.71
CA ILE A 51 -3.49 4.83 2.16
C ILE A 51 -2.81 5.93 2.99
N LEU A 52 -3.53 6.98 3.37
CA LEU A 52 -2.99 8.06 4.20
C LEU A 52 -2.49 7.54 5.55
N GLN A 53 -3.25 6.66 6.20
CA GLN A 53 -2.83 6.06 7.46
C GLN A 53 -1.68 5.06 7.26
N LEU A 54 -1.67 4.29 6.16
CA LEU A 54 -0.59 3.34 5.86
C LEU A 54 0.73 4.07 5.66
N LYS A 55 0.73 5.23 4.98
CA LYS A 55 1.94 6.06 4.80
C LYS A 55 2.54 6.49 6.13
N LYS A 56 1.71 6.81 7.13
CA LYS A 56 2.16 7.15 8.49
C LYS A 56 2.76 5.93 9.18
N LEU A 57 2.11 4.77 9.08
CA LEU A 57 2.61 3.53 9.68
C LEU A 57 3.90 3.01 9.03
N ILE A 58 4.15 3.31 7.75
CA ILE A 58 5.40 2.97 7.05
C ILE A 58 6.62 3.60 7.72
N ASP A 59 6.47 4.78 8.30
CA ASP A 59 7.57 5.45 9.01
C ASP A 59 7.96 4.67 10.28
N ASP A 60 6.95 4.14 10.98
CA ASP A 60 7.09 3.36 12.22
C ASP A 60 7.42 1.87 11.97
N LEU A 61 7.10 1.35 10.78
CA LEU A 61 7.45 -0.01 10.39
C LEU A 61 8.97 -0.10 10.21
N SER A 62 9.61 -0.97 10.98
CA SER A 62 10.96 -1.43 10.69
C SER A 62 10.92 -2.25 9.38
N ILE A 63 11.00 -1.57 8.25
CA ILE A 63 11.00 -2.15 6.89
C ILE A 63 12.20 -3.09 6.64
N THR A 64 13.11 -3.17 7.60
CA THR A 64 14.32 -3.98 7.64
C THR A 64 14.10 -5.45 7.22
N SER A 65 12.90 -6.00 7.38
CA SER A 65 12.59 -7.41 7.06
C SER A 65 11.56 -7.62 5.92
N LEU A 66 11.22 -6.60 5.13
CA LEU A 66 10.26 -6.79 4.04
C LEU A 66 10.95 -7.46 2.83
N PRO A 67 10.37 -8.53 2.25
CA PRO A 67 10.86 -9.15 1.00
C PRO A 67 11.02 -8.15 -0.15
N MET A 68 10.32 -7.02 -0.08
CA MET A 68 10.40 -5.96 -1.08
C MET A 68 11.73 -5.20 -1.07
N LYS A 69 12.52 -5.22 0.01
CA LYS A 69 13.80 -4.50 0.04
C LYS A 69 14.70 -4.90 -1.13
N GLU A 70 14.79 -6.19 -1.43
CA GLU A 70 15.59 -6.71 -2.54
C GLU A 70 15.02 -6.31 -3.90
N LYS A 71 13.70 -6.41 -4.06
CA LYS A 71 13.00 -5.98 -5.28
C LYS A 71 13.22 -4.48 -5.56
N ILE A 72 13.06 -3.66 -4.54
CA ILE A 72 13.26 -2.20 -4.60
C ILE A 72 14.72 -1.87 -4.93
N THR A 73 15.66 -2.53 -4.26
CA THR A 73 17.09 -2.29 -4.50
C THR A 73 17.47 -2.69 -5.93
N SER A 74 16.93 -3.80 -6.45
CA SER A 74 17.21 -4.26 -7.81
C SER A 74 16.58 -3.38 -8.88
N GLU A 75 15.37 -2.84 -8.67
CA GLU A 75 14.74 -1.87 -9.57
C GLU A 75 15.52 -0.56 -9.63
N VAL A 76 15.94 -0.02 -8.47
CA VAL A 76 16.79 1.18 -8.41
C VAL A 76 18.12 0.96 -9.14
N GLN A 77 18.75 -0.21 -8.95
CA GLN A 77 19.99 -0.56 -9.66
C GLN A 77 19.78 -0.72 -11.17
N ARG A 78 18.65 -1.29 -11.60
CA ARG A 78 18.31 -1.41 -13.03
C ARG A 78 18.15 -0.04 -13.67
N ILE A 79 17.47 0.89 -13.00
CA ILE A 79 17.29 2.28 -13.48
C ILE A 79 18.64 3.00 -13.54
N LYS A 80 19.49 2.85 -12.51
CA LYS A 80 20.88 3.35 -12.52
C LYS A 80 21.67 2.88 -13.74
N LYS A 81 21.63 1.57 -14.01
CA LYS A 81 22.32 0.95 -15.13
C LYS A 81 21.78 1.45 -16.47
N PHE A 82 20.47 1.58 -16.60
CA PHE A 82 19.83 2.12 -17.80
C PHE A 82 20.29 3.55 -18.10
N TYR A 83 20.25 4.45 -17.10
CA TYR A 83 20.73 5.81 -17.28
C TYR A 83 22.23 5.88 -17.61
N SER A 84 23.05 5.05 -16.97
CA SER A 84 24.50 4.98 -17.25
C SER A 84 24.82 4.45 -18.66
N MET A 85 23.92 3.69 -19.29
CA MET A 85 24.07 3.23 -20.67
C MET A 85 23.57 4.25 -21.70
N MET A 86 22.58 5.08 -21.33
CA MET A 86 21.99 6.09 -22.22
C MET A 86 22.70 7.43 -22.18
N LEU A 87 23.33 7.78 -21.05
CA LEU A 87 24.10 9.01 -20.87
C LEU A 87 25.59 8.65 -20.95
N ASP A 88 26.32 9.29 -21.87
CA ASP A 88 27.79 9.23 -21.92
C ASP A 88 28.37 9.49 -20.52
N GLU A 89 29.41 8.72 -20.17
CA GLU A 89 29.89 8.27 -18.85
C GLU A 89 30.04 9.29 -17.68
N LYS A 90 29.68 10.56 -17.86
CA LYS A 90 29.94 11.66 -16.90
C LYS A 90 28.73 12.07 -16.06
N ALA A 91 27.52 11.62 -16.37
CA ALA A 91 26.37 11.87 -15.52
C ALA A 91 26.35 10.88 -14.35
N GLN A 92 27.20 11.10 -13.34
CA GLN A 92 27.02 10.47 -12.03
C GLN A 92 25.71 10.97 -11.45
N ILE A 93 24.61 10.25 -11.73
CA ILE A 93 23.33 10.53 -11.08
C ILE A 93 23.55 10.21 -9.60
N TYR A 94 23.68 11.27 -8.79
CA TYR A 94 23.70 11.18 -7.34
C TYR A 94 22.31 10.72 -6.88
N ILE A 95 22.11 9.40 -6.90
CA ILE A 95 20.93 8.80 -6.29
C ILE A 95 21.21 8.80 -4.81
N LYS A 96 20.67 9.84 -4.16
CA LYS A 96 20.48 9.90 -2.71
C LYS A 96 20.03 8.51 -2.26
N LYS A 97 20.61 7.97 -1.18
CA LYS A 97 20.21 6.67 -0.62
C LYS A 97 18.68 6.63 -0.55
N ILE A 98 18.06 5.87 -1.47
CA ILE A 98 16.61 5.69 -1.48
C ILE A 98 16.32 4.82 -0.27
N ASP A 99 15.68 5.40 0.75
CA ASP A 99 15.18 4.60 1.86
C ASP A 99 14.04 3.73 1.31
N VAL A 100 14.01 2.47 1.71
CA VAL A 100 12.97 1.51 1.34
C VAL A 100 11.59 2.03 1.77
N ARG A 101 11.54 2.90 2.79
CA ARG A 101 10.34 3.66 3.21
C ARG A 101 9.80 4.57 2.11
N ASP A 102 10.64 5.35 1.46
CA ASP A 102 10.21 6.31 0.45
C ASP A 102 9.63 5.59 -0.77
N TYR A 103 10.24 4.46 -1.14
CA TYR A 103 9.68 3.62 -2.19
C TYR A 103 8.38 2.93 -1.77
N GLY A 104 8.26 2.48 -0.53
CA GLY A 104 6.98 1.98 0.00
C GLY A 104 5.86 3.02 -0.09
N LYS A 105 6.17 4.28 0.23
CA LYS A 105 5.24 5.41 0.04
C LYS A 105 4.90 5.64 -1.43
N PHE A 106 5.88 5.53 -2.32
CA PHE A 106 5.70 5.62 -3.76
C PHE A 106 4.75 4.53 -4.27
N ILE A 107 4.97 3.25 -3.95
CA ILE A 107 4.09 2.16 -4.36
C ILE A 107 2.65 2.39 -3.89
N LEU A 108 2.47 2.81 -2.63
CA LEU A 108 1.13 3.09 -2.11
C LEU A 108 0.42 4.24 -2.83
N GLN A 109 1.16 5.17 -3.44
CA GLN A 109 0.61 6.32 -4.12
C GLN A 109 0.46 6.07 -5.63
N GLU A 110 1.58 5.83 -6.29
CA GLU A 110 1.72 5.77 -7.76
C GLU A 110 1.86 4.35 -8.30
N GLY A 111 2.05 3.35 -7.42
CA GLY A 111 2.18 1.96 -7.85
C GLY A 111 0.93 1.44 -8.56
N SER A 112 1.17 0.50 -9.46
CA SER A 112 0.12 -0.30 -10.10
C SER A 112 -0.71 -1.06 -9.06
N ILE A 113 -1.89 -1.52 -9.48
CA ILE A 113 -2.78 -2.29 -8.60
C ILE A 113 -2.06 -3.54 -8.05
N ASP A 114 -1.24 -4.19 -8.86
CA ASP A 114 -0.53 -5.40 -8.46
C ASP A 114 0.61 -5.11 -7.50
N GLU A 115 1.38 -4.03 -7.71
CA GLU A 115 2.41 -3.59 -6.76
C GLU A 115 1.81 -3.20 -5.41
N LYS A 116 0.69 -2.46 -5.42
CA LYS A 116 -0.05 -2.12 -4.20
C LYS A 116 -0.53 -3.38 -3.47
N ARG A 117 -1.07 -4.36 -4.20
CA ARG A 117 -1.50 -5.65 -3.62
C ARG A 117 -0.35 -6.44 -3.03
N GLU A 118 0.77 -6.54 -3.74
CA GLU A 118 1.98 -7.22 -3.28
C GLU A 118 2.53 -6.56 -2.01
N PHE A 119 2.62 -5.22 -2.00
CA PHE A 119 3.03 -4.44 -0.84
C PHE A 119 2.13 -4.68 0.38
N LEU A 120 0.81 -4.61 0.19
CA LEU A 120 -0.17 -4.90 1.25
C LEU A 120 -0.12 -6.37 1.71
N ARG A 121 0.27 -7.30 0.83
CA ARG A 121 0.45 -8.71 1.18
C ARG A 121 1.67 -8.92 2.08
N CYS A 122 2.76 -8.21 1.87
CA CYS A 122 3.92 -8.26 2.77
C CYS A 122 3.60 -7.71 4.17
N LEU A 123 2.63 -6.81 4.27
CA LEU A 123 2.11 -6.27 5.54
C LEU A 123 0.98 -7.13 6.15
N LYS A 124 0.59 -8.25 5.51
CA LYS A 124 -0.55 -9.09 5.87
C LYS A 124 -0.28 -9.92 7.11
N SER A 125 -0.46 -9.31 8.27
CA SER A 125 -0.59 -9.92 9.61
C SER A 125 -0.31 -8.90 10.70
N LYS A 126 0.52 -7.90 10.37
CA LYS A 126 0.93 -6.81 11.26
C LYS A 126 -0.06 -5.66 11.32
N ILE A 127 -1.15 -5.65 10.55
CA ILE A 127 -2.07 -4.50 10.49
C ILE A 127 -3.48 -4.90 10.93
N ILE A 128 -3.98 -4.16 11.92
CA ILE A 128 -5.34 -4.27 12.47
C ILE A 128 -6.13 -3.02 12.07
N LEU A 129 -7.34 -3.21 11.56
CA LEU A 129 -8.32 -2.13 11.31
C LEU A 129 -9.39 -2.14 12.40
N ASN A 130 -9.47 -1.08 13.19
CA ASN A 130 -10.52 -0.88 14.18
C ASN A 130 -11.06 0.54 14.10
N ASN A 131 -12.37 0.67 13.92
CA ASN A 131 -13.08 1.96 13.93
C ASN A 131 -12.51 2.99 12.94
N LYS A 132 -12.26 2.55 11.69
CA LYS A 132 -11.58 3.32 10.62
C LYS A 132 -10.14 3.76 10.93
N ILE A 133 -9.51 3.20 11.96
CA ILE A 133 -8.11 3.45 12.32
C ILE A 133 -7.32 2.17 12.11
N ILE A 134 -6.20 2.26 11.39
CA ILE A 134 -5.25 1.17 11.28
C ILE A 134 -4.12 1.32 12.30
N LYS A 135 -3.73 0.19 12.89
CA LYS A 135 -2.62 0.09 13.84
C LYS A 135 -1.78 -1.13 13.55
N LEU A 136 -0.54 -1.12 14.02
CA LEU A 136 0.28 -2.30 14.04
C LEU A 136 -0.23 -3.28 15.11
N SER A 137 -0.26 -4.57 14.77
CA SER A 137 -0.62 -5.68 15.65
C SER A 137 0.51 -6.03 16.61
#